data_AF-A0A2D4QYC1-F1
#
_entry.id   AF-A0A2D4QYC1-F1
#
_cell.length_a   1.000
_cell.length_b   1.000
_cell.length_c   1.000
_cell.angle_alpha   90.00
_cell.angle_beta   90.00
_cell.angle_gamma   90.00
#
_symmetry.space_group_name_H-M   'P 1'
#
loop_
_entity.id
_entity.type
_entity.pdbx_description
1 polymer ?
#
loop_
_entity_poly.entity_id
_entity_poly.type
_entity_poly.pdbx_seq_one_letter_code
_entity_poly.pdbx_strand_id
1 'polypeptide(L)'
;MLVEINDKIISTEVFSEEFVCDLSKCKGACCVEGDGGAPLKESERILIQKNLEKIKPFMNKKGIDTIEKKGFFYEDEEDLPATQL
;
A
#
# COMPACT_ATOMS: atom_id res chain seq x y z
N MET A 1 -6.62 -4.69 27.12
CA MET A 1 -6.19 -4.28 28.49
C MET A 1 -5.04 -3.29 28.32
N LEU A 2 -4.76 -2.39 29.26
CA LEU A 2 -3.70 -1.38 29.10
C LEU A 2 -2.66 -1.53 30.22
N VAL A 3 -1.37 -1.31 29.89
CA VAL A 3 -0.24 -1.32 30.82
C VAL A 3 0.47 0.03 30.76
N GLU A 4 0.82 0.59 31.91
CA GLU A 4 1.58 1.84 32.01
C GLU A 4 3.08 1.54 32.19
N ILE A 5 3.92 2.19 31.39
CA ILE A 5 5.38 2.15 31.54
C ILE A 5 5.90 3.58 31.51
N ASN A 6 6.44 4.04 32.64
CA ASN A 6 6.83 5.44 32.87
C ASN A 6 5.65 6.39 32.60
N ASP A 7 5.75 7.24 31.58
CA ASP A 7 4.78 8.25 31.15
C ASP A 7 3.94 7.81 29.94
N LYS A 8 3.92 6.51 29.62
CA LYS A 8 3.27 5.96 28.41
C LYS A 8 2.25 4.89 28.75
N ILE A 9 1.10 4.94 28.08
CA ILE A 9 0.04 3.92 28.16
C ILE A 9 0.16 3.03 26.93
N ILE A 10 0.29 1.73 27.15
CA ILE A 10 0.54 0.73 26.10
C ILE A 10 -0.62 -0.27 26.09
N SER A 11 -1.17 -0.57 24.91
CA SER A 11 -2.14 -1.65 24.75
C SER A 11 -1.46 -3.01 24.96
N THR A 12 -2.06 -3.88 25.77
CA THR A 12 -1.58 -5.26 25.92
C THR A 12 -1.68 -6.07 24.63
N GLU A 13 -2.46 -5.61 23.66
CA GLU A 13 -2.54 -6.22 22.32
C GLU A 13 -1.16 -6.22 21.63
N VAL A 14 -0.25 -5.32 22.02
CA VAL A 14 1.14 -5.33 21.51
C VAL A 14 1.87 -6.66 21.73
N PHE A 15 1.45 -7.47 22.71
CA PHE A 15 2.04 -8.78 22.98
C PHE A 15 1.46 -9.91 22.13
N SER A 16 0.30 -9.70 21.50
CA SER A 16 -0.44 -10.72 20.75
C SER A 16 -0.58 -10.41 19.27
N GLU A 17 -0.59 -9.13 18.89
CA GLU A 17 -0.74 -8.69 17.51
C GLU A 17 0.58 -8.85 16.74
N GLU A 18 0.48 -9.44 15.54
CA GLU A 18 1.60 -9.57 14.62
C GLU A 18 1.70 -8.29 13.76
N PHE A 19 2.61 -7.38 14.11
CA PHE A 19 2.84 -6.11 13.38
C PHE A 19 3.55 -6.29 12.02
N VAL A 20 3.94 -7.52 11.67
CA VAL A 20 4.59 -7.87 10.41
C VAL A 20 3.76 -8.94 9.73
N CYS A 21 3.54 -8.79 8.42
CA CYS A 21 2.78 -9.77 7.65
C CYS A 21 3.45 -11.15 7.67
N ASP A 22 2.71 -12.16 8.12
CA ASP A 22 3.05 -13.56 7.88
C ASP A 22 2.61 -13.97 6.46
N LEU A 23 3.49 -13.73 5.49
CA LEU A 23 3.25 -14.02 4.07
C LEU A 23 2.99 -15.51 3.81
N SER A 24 3.53 -16.41 4.64
CA SER A 24 3.31 -17.84 4.49
C SER A 24 1.87 -18.22 4.84
N LYS A 25 1.28 -17.53 5.83
CA LYS A 25 -0.13 -17.70 6.21
C LYS A 25 -1.08 -16.95 5.27
N CYS A 26 -0.86 -15.66 5.03
CA CYS A 26 -1.84 -14.82 4.32
C CYS A 26 -1.74 -14.94 2.80
N LYS A 27 -0.57 -15.31 2.27
CA LYS A 27 -0.30 -15.42 0.82
C LYS A 27 -0.66 -14.14 0.04
N GLY A 28 -0.56 -12.99 0.70
CA GLY A 28 -0.88 -11.68 0.12
C GLY A 28 -2.37 -11.34 0.09
N ALA A 29 -3.26 -12.10 0.75
CA ALA A 29 -4.70 -11.81 0.77
C ALA A 29 -4.99 -10.36 1.18
N CYS A 30 -4.41 -9.87 2.27
CA CYS A 30 -4.58 -8.49 2.73
C CYS A 30 -4.02 -7.43 1.75
N CYS A 31 -3.04 -7.78 0.91
CA CYS A 31 -2.50 -6.88 -0.12
C CYS A 31 -3.33 -6.86 -1.40
N VAL A 32 -4.16 -7.89 -1.64
CA VAL A 32 -5.03 -8.01 -2.82
C VAL A 32 -6.45 -7.55 -2.51
N GLU A 33 -6.92 -7.79 -1.29
CA GLU A 33 -8.24 -7.40 -0.79
C GLU A 33 -8.25 -6.00 -0.16
N GLY A 34 -7.09 -5.36 -0.01
CA GLY A 34 -6.99 -4.01 0.53
C GLY A 34 -7.76 -2.98 -0.30
N ASP A 35 -8.37 -2.02 0.38
CA ASP A 35 -9.21 -0.98 -0.23
C ASP A 35 -8.40 0.19 -0.81
N GLY A 36 -7.08 0.21 -0.59
CA GLY A 36 -6.18 1.30 -0.98
C GLY A 36 -5.02 0.85 -1.87
N GLY A 37 -4.51 1.79 -2.66
CA GLY A 37 -3.28 1.64 -3.42
C GLY A 37 -2.04 1.57 -2.52
N ALA A 38 -0.92 1.09 -3.08
CA ALA A 38 0.37 1.16 -2.41
C ALA A 38 0.83 2.63 -2.30
N PRO A 39 1.19 3.12 -1.11
CA PRO A 39 1.71 4.48 -0.93
C PRO A 39 2.99 4.71 -1.75
N LEU A 40 3.12 5.91 -2.31
CA LEU A 40 4.27 6.32 -3.12
C LEU A 40 4.96 7.51 -2.48
N LYS A 41 6.29 7.55 -2.59
CA LYS A 41 7.04 8.80 -2.43
C LYS A 41 6.98 9.60 -3.73
N GLU A 42 7.12 10.92 -3.65
CA GLU A 42 7.16 11.75 -4.85
C GLU A 42 8.30 11.35 -5.82
N SER A 43 9.45 10.94 -5.28
CA SER A 43 10.56 10.42 -6.10
C SER A 43 10.19 9.14 -6.85
N GLU A 44 9.40 8.25 -6.23
CA GLU A 44 8.91 7.03 -6.85
C GLU A 44 7.87 7.34 -7.93
N ARG A 45 6.96 8.29 -7.67
CA ARG A 45 5.99 8.78 -8.67
C ARG A 45 6.67 9.23 -9.95
N ILE A 46 7.71 10.05 -9.83
CA ILE A 46 8.49 10.55 -10.98
C ILE A 46 9.19 9.39 -11.72
N LEU A 47 9.78 8.45 -10.99
CA LEU A 47 10.47 7.30 -11.57
C LEU A 47 9.51 6.38 -12.33
N ILE A 48 8.33 6.11 -11.76
CA ILE A 48 7.29 5.30 -12.40
C ILE A 48 6.79 6.00 -13.65
N GLN A 49 6.46 7.29 -13.60
CA GLN A 49 6.01 8.06 -14.76
C GLN A 49 7.03 8.00 -15.92
N LYS A 50 8.33 8.16 -15.62
CA LYS A 50 9.41 8.09 -16.62
C LYS A 50 9.55 6.70 -17.26
N ASN A 51 9.18 5.65 -16.55
CA ASN A 51 9.35 4.26 -16.99
C ASN A 51 8.03 3.54 -17.28
N LEU A 52 6.89 4.23 -17.28
CA LEU A 52 5.57 3.60 -17.33
C LEU A 52 5.40 2.71 -18.56
N GLU A 53 5.87 3.14 -19.73
CA GLU A 53 5.83 2.34 -20.96
C GLU A 53 6.66 1.05 -20.89
N LYS A 54 7.72 1.04 -20.08
CA LYS A 54 8.52 -0.17 -19.82
C LYS A 54 7.85 -1.09 -18.80
N ILE A 55 7.05 -0.54 -17.89
CA ILE A 55 6.36 -1.29 -16.83
C ILE A 55 5.07 -1.91 -17.38
N LYS A 56 4.33 -1.19 -18.23
CA LYS A 56 3.05 -1.60 -18.83
C LYS A 56 3.01 -3.06 -19.35
N PRO A 57 4.02 -3.57 -20.09
CA PRO A 57 4.01 -4.96 -20.58
C PRO A 57 3.95 -6.04 -19.50
N PHE A 58 4.31 -5.70 -18.26
CA PHE A 58 4.30 -6.61 -17.11
C PHE A 58 3.01 -6.50 -16.29
N MET A 59 2.12 -5.56 -16.61
CA MET A 59 0.84 -5.40 -15.95
C MET A 59 -0.19 -6.39 -16.52
N ASN A 60 -1.14 -6.80 -15.68
CA ASN A 60 -2.32 -7.51 -16.19
C ASN A 60 -3.26 -6.53 -16.92
N LYS A 61 -4.22 -7.08 -17.67
CA LYS A 61 -5.17 -6.28 -18.45
C LYS A 61 -5.96 -5.28 -17.59
N LYS A 62 -6.41 -5.70 -16.40
CA LYS A 62 -7.15 -4.82 -15.48
C LYS A 62 -6.31 -3.60 -15.11
N GLY A 63 -5.04 -3.79 -14.77
CA GLY A 63 -4.12 -2.71 -14.43
C GLY A 63 -3.89 -1.76 -15.60
N ILE A 64 -3.69 -2.28 -16.81
CA ILE A 64 -3.55 -1.47 -18.03
C ILE A 64 -4.81 -0.61 -18.26
N ASP A 65 -5.98 -1.24 -18.27
CA ASP A 65 -7.26 -0.55 -18.49
C ASP A 65 -7.52 0.54 -17.42
N THR A 66 -7.11 0.27 -16.17
CA THR A 66 -7.21 1.20 -15.05
C THR A 66 -6.34 2.44 -15.27
N ILE A 67 -5.05 2.25 -15.59
CA ILE A 67 -4.13 3.38 -15.73
C ILE A 67 -4.40 4.22 -16.98
N GLU A 68 -4.95 3.62 -18.04
CA GLU A 68 -5.36 4.34 -19.25
C GLU A 68 -6.55 5.27 -18.99
N LYS A 69 -7.45 4.89 -18.08
CA LYS A 69 -8.64 5.68 -17.74
C LYS A 69 -8.37 6.75 -16.68
N LYS A 70 -7.57 6.42 -15.67
CA LYS A 70 -7.45 7.23 -14.44
C LYS A 70 -6.04 7.76 -14.17
N GLY A 71 -5.03 7.32 -14.93
CA GLY A 71 -3.63 7.52 -14.57
C GLY A 71 -3.12 6.43 -13.63
N PHE A 72 -1.82 6.46 -13.33
CA PHE A 72 -1.15 5.38 -12.58
C PHE A 72 -1.18 5.56 -11.05
N PHE A 73 -1.62 6.72 -10.57
CA PHE A 73 -1.72 7.04 -9.14
C PHE A 73 -2.92 7.96 -8.88
N TYR A 74 -3.34 8.03 -7.62
CA TYR A 74 -4.32 9.00 -7.09
C TYR A 74 -3.79 9.60 -5.78
N GLU A 75 -4.38 10.71 -5.32
CA GLU A 75 -4.14 11.27 -3.98
C GLU A 75 -5.16 10.67 -3.01
N ASP A 76 -4.69 10.10 -1.90
CA ASP A 76 -5.54 9.49 -0.87
C ASP A 76 -6.20 10.53 0.05
N GLU A 77 -6.83 10.07 1.14
CA GLU A 77 -7.53 10.94 2.10
C GLU A 77 -6.60 11.91 2.85
N GLU A 78 -5.29 11.67 2.82
CA GLU A 78 -4.25 12.51 3.43
C GLU A 78 -3.50 13.35 2.38
N ASP A 79 -4.04 13.47 1.16
CA ASP A 79 -3.41 14.13 0.00
C ASP A 79 -2.03 13.51 -0.37
N LEU A 80 -1.81 12.23 -0.05
CA LEU A 80 -0.58 11.50 -0.37
C LEU A 80 -0.75 10.63 -1.63
N PRO A 81 0.28 10.51 -2.48
CA PRO A 81 0.14 9.74 -3.71
C PRO A 81 0.16 8.22 -3.43
N ALA A 82 -0.78 7.49 -4.02
CA ALA A 82 -0.88 6.03 -3.96
C ALA A 82 -1.15 5.41 -5.33
N THR A 83 -0.72 4.17 -5.57
CA THR A 83 -0.91 3.49 -6.88
C THR A 83 -2.39 3.27 -7.19
N GLN A 84 -2.78 3.44 -8.46
CA GLN A 84 -4.18 3.27 -8.86
C GLN A 84 -4.68 1.81 -8.76
N LEU A 85 -5.91 1.62 -8.24
CA LEU A 85 -6.66 0.35 -8.18
C LEU A 85 -7.55 0.10 -9.40
#